data_AF-A0A286UQ39-F1
#
_entry.id   AF-A0A286UQ39-F1
#
_cell.length_a   1.000
_cell.length_b   1.000
_cell.length_c   1.000
_cell.angle_alpha   90.00
_cell.angle_beta   90.00
_cell.angle_gamma   90.00
#
_symmetry.space_group_name_H-M   'P 1'
#
loop_
_entity.id
_entity.type
_entity.pdbx_description
1 polymer ?
#
loop_
_entity_poly.entity_id
_entity_poly.type
_entity_poly.pdbx_seq_one_letter_code
_entity_poly.pdbx_strand_id
1 'polypeptide(L)'
;MSVHPSSTRPTTARPLSSAHQSFRQTTGISRQSRPTTARPVTAGSIRHEGSFTVAVLEGRGIGREVGIAALDKDTGQVNLIQLADCQTYVKTLHHLHLHYPTLILVPDTSFSALDISATASAKTANTTSLLVQCIQEEFLGVPIEPVLRKYWNEEAGLQFITQLCVDSDDRAATLLTVSSKKDIPLLPC
;
A
#
# COMPACT_ATOMS: atom_id res chain seq x y z
N MET A 1 -43.04 -36.29 19.89
CA MET A 1 -44.35 -36.38 19.21
C MET A 1 -44.75 -34.95 18.86
N SER A 2 -44.73 -34.54 17.59
CA SER A 2 -45.82 -34.76 16.60
C SER A 2 -47.05 -33.92 17.00
N VAL A 3 -47.65 -33.04 16.19
CA VAL A 3 -47.62 -32.87 14.72
C VAL A 3 -48.17 -31.48 14.29
N HIS A 4 -47.69 -30.94 13.16
CA HIS A 4 -48.44 -30.06 12.24
C HIS A 4 -49.39 -30.97 11.38
N PRO A 5 -50.51 -30.55 10.71
CA PRO A 5 -50.61 -29.28 9.97
C PRO A 5 -52.05 -28.70 9.63
N SER A 6 -52.06 -27.65 8.77
CA SER A 6 -52.93 -27.44 7.57
C SER A 6 -54.36 -26.85 7.58
N SER A 7 -54.49 -25.75 6.79
CA SER A 7 -55.58 -25.38 5.84
C SER A 7 -56.94 -24.91 6.42
N THR A 8 -57.71 -23.97 5.82
CA THR A 8 -58.03 -23.79 4.38
C THR A 8 -58.46 -22.35 4.00
N ARG A 9 -58.41 -22.04 2.69
CA ARG A 9 -58.71 -20.78 1.96
C ARG A 9 -60.23 -20.60 1.65
N PRO A 10 -60.73 -19.36 1.37
CA PRO A 10 -61.11 -18.95 -0.01
C PRO A 10 -60.74 -17.46 -0.33
N THR A 11 -60.38 -16.96 -1.53
CA THR A 11 -60.88 -17.01 -2.93
C THR A 11 -61.88 -15.89 -3.29
N THR A 12 -61.80 -15.38 -4.55
CA THR A 12 -62.67 -14.37 -5.23
C THR A 12 -62.16 -12.91 -5.05
N ALA A 13 -61.97 -12.02 -6.05
CA ALA A 13 -61.92 -12.12 -7.53
C ALA A 13 -61.14 -10.90 -8.15
N ARG A 14 -61.41 -10.53 -9.42
CA ARG A 14 -60.84 -9.42 -10.24
C ARG A 14 -61.96 -8.76 -11.05
N PRO A 15 -61.85 -7.49 -11.49
CA PRO A 15 -62.46 -7.08 -12.77
C PRO A 15 -61.48 -6.36 -13.71
N LEU A 16 -61.93 -6.11 -14.95
CA LEU A 16 -61.17 -5.56 -16.07
C LEU A 16 -61.87 -4.33 -16.70
N SER A 17 -61.10 -3.55 -17.46
CA SER A 17 -61.53 -2.63 -18.55
C SER A 17 -62.38 -1.40 -18.22
N SER A 18 -61.88 -0.20 -18.58
CA SER A 18 -62.21 0.44 -19.86
C SER A 18 -61.44 1.78 -20.02
N ALA A 19 -61.28 2.25 -21.26
CA ALA A 19 -60.60 3.50 -21.58
C ALA A 19 -61.58 4.68 -21.68
N HIS A 20 -61.11 5.91 -21.43
CA HIS A 20 -61.63 7.12 -22.07
C HIS A 20 -60.56 8.22 -22.13
N GLN A 21 -60.52 8.95 -23.24
CA GLN A 21 -59.67 10.11 -23.46
C GLN A 21 -60.27 11.35 -22.76
N SER A 22 -59.45 12.32 -22.34
CA SER A 22 -59.39 13.64 -23.02
C SER A 22 -58.70 14.75 -22.22
N PHE A 23 -58.06 15.67 -22.95
CA PHE A 23 -57.62 17.03 -22.59
C PHE A 23 -56.86 17.30 -21.28
N ARG A 24 -55.57 17.64 -21.44
CA ARG A 24 -55.07 18.91 -20.86
C ARG A 24 -54.14 19.62 -21.84
N GLN A 25 -54.43 20.89 -22.09
CA GLN A 25 -53.73 21.71 -23.08
C GLN A 25 -52.40 22.26 -22.56
N THR A 26 -51.58 22.63 -23.54
CA THR A 26 -50.28 23.28 -23.46
C THR A 26 -50.16 24.45 -22.48
N THR A 27 -49.13 24.42 -21.65
CA THR A 27 -48.41 25.63 -21.20
C THR A 27 -46.91 25.37 -21.39
N GLY A 28 -46.31 25.93 -22.43
CA GLY A 28 -44.86 25.92 -22.58
C GLY A 28 -44.23 27.03 -21.75
N ILE A 29 -43.01 26.81 -21.24
CA ILE A 29 -41.98 27.83 -21.00
C ILE A 29 -40.64 27.11 -20.73
N SER A 30 -39.56 27.71 -21.26
CA SER A 30 -38.15 27.40 -21.02
C SER A 30 -37.67 25.95 -21.22
N ARG A 31 -37.20 25.67 -22.46
CA ARG A 31 -36.12 24.69 -22.67
C ARG A 31 -34.82 25.24 -22.08
N GLN A 32 -34.68 25.18 -20.75
CA GLN A 32 -33.39 25.45 -20.13
C GLN A 32 -32.52 24.21 -20.32
N SER A 33 -31.72 24.23 -21.38
CA SER A 33 -30.68 23.24 -21.65
C SER A 33 -29.63 23.31 -20.55
N ARG A 34 -29.89 22.66 -19.42
CA ARG A 34 -28.88 22.40 -18.39
C ARG A 34 -27.77 21.65 -19.09
N PRO A 35 -26.53 22.19 -19.18
CA PRO A 35 -25.43 21.44 -19.73
C PRO A 35 -25.32 20.17 -18.90
N THR A 36 -25.46 19.02 -19.53
CA THR A 36 -24.97 17.79 -18.93
C THR A 36 -23.47 18.01 -18.81
N THR A 37 -23.00 18.22 -17.58
CA THR A 37 -21.57 18.17 -17.29
C THR A 37 -21.15 16.72 -17.45
N ALA A 38 -20.99 16.31 -18.71
CA ALA A 38 -20.42 15.05 -19.11
C ALA A 38 -19.02 15.03 -18.52
N ARG A 39 -18.89 14.39 -17.36
CA ARG A 39 -17.61 14.13 -16.73
C ARG A 39 -16.70 13.51 -17.80
N PRO A 40 -15.57 14.12 -18.15
CA PRO A 40 -14.74 13.60 -19.21
C PRO A 40 -14.28 12.19 -18.82
N VAL A 41 -14.68 11.19 -19.61
CA VAL A 41 -14.19 9.82 -19.48
C VAL A 41 -12.90 9.72 -20.29
N THR A 42 -11.87 10.39 -19.76
CA THR A 42 -10.49 10.43 -20.23
C THR A 42 -9.59 10.52 -19.00
N ALA A 43 -8.53 9.75 -18.84
CA ALA A 43 -7.94 8.75 -19.73
C ALA A 43 -7.38 7.59 -18.89
N GLY A 44 -7.14 6.45 -19.54
CA GLY A 44 -6.34 5.35 -18.97
C GLY A 44 -6.86 4.75 -17.67
N SER A 45 -7.45 3.55 -17.75
CA SER A 45 -7.10 2.56 -16.73
C SER A 45 -5.63 2.22 -16.95
N ILE A 46 -4.74 3.07 -16.40
CA ILE A 46 -3.43 2.62 -15.96
C ILE A 46 -3.78 1.66 -14.82
N ARG A 47 -3.95 0.38 -15.18
CA ARG A 47 -3.73 -0.70 -14.22
C ARG A 47 -2.38 -0.38 -13.60
N HIS A 48 -2.36 -0.24 -12.28
CA HIS A 48 -1.21 0.30 -11.57
C HIS A 48 -0.10 -0.76 -11.54
N GLU A 49 0.51 -0.96 -12.69
CA GLU A 49 1.79 -1.64 -12.91
C GLU A 49 2.80 -0.81 -12.12
N GLY A 50 3.10 -1.23 -10.90
CA GLY A 50 3.73 -0.37 -9.89
C GLY A 50 5.04 0.23 -10.39
N SER A 51 5.13 1.56 -10.49
CA SER A 51 6.33 2.22 -11.00
C SER A 51 7.52 2.12 -10.03
N PHE A 52 7.31 1.64 -8.80
CA PHE A 52 8.32 1.67 -7.74
C PHE A 52 9.19 0.39 -7.67
N THR A 53 10.50 0.58 -7.56
CA THR A 53 11.40 -0.38 -6.91
C THR A 53 11.56 0.04 -5.45
N VAL A 54 11.26 -0.83 -4.49
CA VAL A 54 11.31 -0.48 -3.06
C VAL A 54 12.33 -1.35 -2.32
N ALA A 55 13.26 -0.73 -1.62
CA ALA A 55 14.18 -1.42 -0.70
C ALA A 55 13.68 -1.29 0.74
N VAL A 56 13.63 -2.40 1.49
CA VAL A 56 13.11 -2.45 2.87
C VAL A 56 14.13 -3.10 3.81
N LEU A 57 14.37 -2.48 4.97
CA LEU A 57 15.32 -2.92 5.99
C LEU A 57 14.71 -2.83 7.41
N GLU A 58 14.73 -3.93 8.16
CA GLU A 58 14.42 -3.90 9.60
C GLU A 58 15.64 -3.43 10.42
N GLY A 59 15.43 -2.45 11.29
CA GLY A 59 16.43 -1.90 12.20
C GLY A 59 16.77 -2.84 13.35
N ARG A 60 17.99 -2.71 13.88
CA ARG A 60 18.48 -3.46 15.05
C ARG A 60 18.66 -2.52 16.23
N GLY A 61 17.59 -2.28 16.99
CA GLY A 61 17.58 -1.30 18.09
C GLY A 61 16.54 -1.60 19.16
N ILE A 62 16.40 -0.68 20.13
CA ILE A 62 15.37 -0.75 21.18
C ILE A 62 14.06 -0.19 20.59
N GLY A 63 13.39 -1.02 19.80
CA GLY A 63 12.18 -0.66 19.04
C GLY A 63 12.20 -1.34 17.66
N ARG A 64 11.00 -1.59 17.10
CA ARG A 64 10.86 -2.09 15.72
C ARG A 64 10.85 -0.89 14.78
N GLU A 65 12.01 -0.55 14.24
CA GLU A 65 12.11 0.45 13.17
C GLU A 65 12.27 -0.22 11.81
N VAL A 66 11.68 0.39 10.79
CA VAL A 66 11.82 -0.03 9.39
C VAL A 66 12.28 1.16 8.55
N GLY A 67 13.35 0.95 7.79
CA GLY A 67 13.79 1.86 6.73
C GLY A 67 13.24 1.39 5.38
N ILE A 68 12.69 2.34 4.62
CA ILE A 68 12.12 2.12 3.29
C ILE A 68 12.76 3.14 2.33
N ALA A 69 13.23 2.68 1.18
CA ALA A 69 13.65 3.55 0.07
C ALA A 69 12.85 3.18 -1.18
N ALA A 70 11.93 4.05 -1.59
CA ALA A 70 11.08 3.85 -2.76
C ALA A 70 11.59 4.69 -3.94
N LEU A 71 12.14 4.04 -4.96
CA LEU A 71 12.57 4.64 -6.22
C LEU A 71 11.44 4.52 -7.25
N ASP A 72 10.92 5.64 -7.73
CA ASP A 72 10.02 5.69 -8.88
C ASP A 72 10.82 5.55 -10.18
N LYS A 73 10.52 4.51 -10.97
CA LYS A 73 11.21 4.22 -12.25
C LYS A 73 10.92 5.25 -13.33
N ASP A 74 9.74 5.88 -13.28
CA ASP A 74 9.28 6.79 -14.34
C ASP A 74 9.85 8.21 -14.17
N THR A 75 10.00 8.67 -12.92
CA THR A 75 10.52 10.01 -12.60
C THR A 75 11.97 10.02 -12.09
N GLY A 76 12.51 8.87 -11.68
CA GLY A 76 13.83 8.77 -11.05
C GLY A 76 13.90 9.30 -9.62
N GLN A 77 12.76 9.67 -9.01
CA GLN A 77 12.71 10.21 -7.65
C GLN A 77 12.81 9.09 -6.60
N VAL A 78 13.54 9.37 -5.51
CA VAL A 78 13.70 8.44 -4.38
C VAL A 78 13.11 9.05 -3.12
N ASN A 79 12.13 8.37 -2.53
CA ASN A 79 11.58 8.70 -1.22
C ASN A 79 12.26 7.82 -0.15
N LEU A 80 12.97 8.45 0.79
CA LEU A 80 13.56 7.79 1.95
C LEU A 80 12.65 7.98 3.17
N ILE A 81 12.27 6.87 3.81
CA ILE A 81 11.32 6.85 4.94
C ILE A 81 11.92 5.98 6.04
N GLN A 82 12.00 6.50 7.26
CA GLN A 82 12.28 5.71 8.46
C GLN A 82 11.07 5.85 9.40
N LEU A 83 10.55 4.72 9.89
CA LEU A 83 9.38 4.70 10.75
C LEU A 83 9.53 3.67 11.87
N ALA A 84 8.91 3.95 13.02
CA ALA A 84 8.70 2.97 14.08
C ALA A 84 7.36 2.25 13.86
N ASP A 85 7.40 0.92 13.78
CA ASP A 85 6.26 0.05 13.48
C ASP A 85 5.92 -0.90 14.65
N CYS A 86 4.90 -1.73 14.47
CA CYS A 86 4.50 -2.78 15.40
C CYS A 86 4.83 -4.19 14.86
N GLN A 87 4.51 -5.22 15.65
CA GLN A 87 4.76 -6.63 15.30
C GLN A 87 4.12 -7.09 13.97
N THR A 88 3.06 -6.41 13.52
CA THR A 88 2.32 -6.74 12.29
C THR A 88 2.63 -5.78 11.13
N TYR A 89 3.65 -4.93 11.26
CA TYR A 89 4.20 -4.05 10.21
C TYR A 89 3.18 -3.21 9.42
N VAL A 90 2.06 -2.83 10.04
CA VAL A 90 0.92 -2.18 9.35
C VAL A 90 1.33 -0.86 8.70
N LYS A 91 2.23 -0.09 9.31
CA LYS A 91 2.69 1.18 8.72
C LYS A 91 3.56 0.93 7.49
N THR A 92 4.47 -0.04 7.56
CA THR A 92 5.32 -0.45 6.44
C THR A 92 4.47 -0.94 5.26
N LEU A 93 3.50 -1.84 5.53
CA LEU A 93 2.57 -2.34 4.52
C LEU A 93 1.71 -1.22 3.91
N HIS A 94 1.29 -0.23 4.71
CA HIS A 94 0.56 0.94 4.21
C HIS A 94 1.44 1.80 3.29
N HIS A 95 2.69 2.07 3.66
CA HIS A 95 3.62 2.80 2.79
C HIS A 95 3.93 2.06 1.48
N LEU A 96 4.05 0.73 1.52
CA LEU A 96 4.17 -0.09 0.31
C LEU A 96 2.91 -0.04 -0.57
N HIS A 97 1.71 0.09 0.00
CA HIS A 97 0.49 0.31 -0.78
C HIS A 97 0.42 1.71 -1.43
N LEU A 98 1.01 2.74 -0.81
CA LEU A 98 1.11 4.08 -1.39
C LEU A 98 2.18 4.16 -2.50
N HIS A 99 3.26 3.39 -2.37
CA HIS A 99 4.34 3.27 -3.35
C HIS A 99 4.38 1.85 -3.93
N TYR A 100 3.30 1.46 -4.63
CA TYR A 100 3.07 0.06 -5.03
C TYR A 100 4.28 -0.51 -5.79
N PRO A 101 4.95 -1.55 -5.24
CA PRO A 101 6.19 -2.04 -5.81
C PRO A 101 5.96 -2.98 -7.00
N THR A 102 6.84 -2.92 -8.00
CA THR A 102 7.06 -4.03 -8.96
C THR A 102 8.29 -4.86 -8.62
N LEU A 103 9.09 -4.44 -7.64
CA LEU A 103 10.22 -5.20 -7.10
C LEU A 103 10.50 -4.74 -5.67
N ILE A 104 10.63 -5.69 -4.75
CA ILE A 104 11.02 -5.43 -3.36
C ILE A 104 12.41 -5.99 -3.13
N LEU A 105 13.33 -5.16 -2.64
CA LEU A 105 14.69 -5.54 -2.28
C LEU A 105 14.80 -5.64 -0.76
N VAL A 106 15.34 -6.74 -0.26
CA VAL A 106 15.62 -6.95 1.18
C VAL A 106 17.03 -7.49 1.37
N PRO A 107 17.64 -7.37 2.56
CA PRO A 107 18.90 -8.05 2.85
C PRO A 107 18.78 -9.57 2.68
N ASP A 108 19.81 -10.19 2.10
CA ASP A 108 19.99 -11.64 2.10
C ASP A 108 19.82 -12.27 3.49
N THR A 109 20.32 -11.60 4.53
CA THR A 109 20.18 -12.02 5.93
C THR A 109 18.72 -12.13 6.41
N SER A 110 17.76 -11.47 5.75
CA SER A 110 16.34 -11.53 6.11
C SER A 110 15.70 -12.89 5.78
N PHE A 111 16.30 -13.68 4.87
CA PHE A 111 15.86 -15.06 4.56
C PHE A 111 16.45 -16.13 5.50
N SER A 112 17.21 -15.71 6.52
CA SER A 112 17.86 -16.57 7.53
C SER A 112 17.50 -16.15 8.97
N ALA A 113 16.53 -15.26 9.13
CA ALA A 113 16.17 -14.66 10.41
C ALA A 113 15.14 -15.53 11.14
N LEU A 114 15.63 -16.54 11.87
CA LEU A 114 14.83 -17.31 12.83
C LEU A 114 14.77 -16.54 14.16
N ASP A 115 13.59 -16.06 14.55
CA ASP A 115 13.36 -15.51 15.88
C ASP A 115 13.02 -16.61 16.91
N ILE A 116 13.62 -16.50 18.09
CA ILE A 116 13.71 -17.59 19.09
C ILE A 116 12.39 -17.75 19.90
N SER A 117 11.25 -17.36 19.32
CA SER A 117 9.96 -17.25 20.01
C SER A 117 8.82 -18.09 19.40
N ALA A 118 9.10 -18.97 18.45
CA ALA A 118 8.10 -19.87 17.85
C ALA A 118 8.14 -21.28 18.46
N THR A 119 7.25 -21.56 19.42
CA THR A 119 6.90 -22.94 19.77
C THR A 119 5.93 -23.53 18.75
N ALA A 120 6.11 -24.83 18.46
CA ALA A 120 5.23 -25.71 17.69
C ALA A 120 5.13 -25.52 16.15
N SER A 121 5.76 -26.46 15.43
CA SER A 121 5.07 -27.47 14.59
C SER A 121 5.80 -27.75 13.28
N ALA A 122 6.06 -29.03 13.00
CA ALA A 122 6.87 -29.45 11.86
C ALA A 122 6.08 -29.42 10.54
N LYS A 123 6.38 -28.43 9.68
CA LYS A 123 6.25 -28.51 8.21
C LYS A 123 7.07 -27.40 7.57
N THR A 124 8.26 -27.77 7.06
CA THR A 124 9.13 -26.97 6.16
C THR A 124 9.04 -25.45 6.35
N ALA A 125 9.46 -24.96 7.52
CA ALA A 125 9.50 -23.53 7.80
C ALA A 125 10.57 -22.85 6.93
N ASN A 126 10.14 -22.07 5.93
CA ASN A 126 11.00 -21.14 5.22
C ASN A 126 11.51 -20.11 6.24
N THR A 127 12.83 -19.96 6.40
CA THR A 127 13.47 -19.22 7.51
C THR A 127 13.47 -17.69 7.32
N THR A 128 12.40 -17.15 6.77
CA THR A 128 12.24 -15.72 6.46
C THR A 128 11.81 -14.91 7.69
N SER A 129 12.32 -13.68 7.81
CA SER A 129 11.84 -12.76 8.85
C SER A 129 10.36 -12.48 8.71
N LEU A 130 9.68 -12.21 9.84
CA LEU A 130 8.25 -11.89 9.86
C LEU A 130 7.90 -10.70 8.95
N LEU A 131 8.78 -9.71 8.84
CA LEU A 131 8.60 -8.58 7.91
C LEU A 131 8.51 -9.05 6.45
N VAL A 132 9.41 -9.94 6.02
CA VAL A 132 9.38 -10.52 4.66
C VAL A 132 8.11 -11.36 4.45
N GLN A 133 7.71 -12.12 5.47
CA GLN A 133 6.46 -12.90 5.42
C GLN A 133 5.23 -12.00 5.25
N CYS A 134 5.05 -10.97 6.09
CA CYS A 134 3.91 -10.06 5.98
C CYS A 134 3.87 -9.34 4.62
N ILE A 135 5.03 -8.95 4.07
CA ILE A 135 5.12 -8.37 2.73
C ILE A 135 4.71 -9.40 1.65
N GLN A 136 5.17 -10.64 1.76
CA GLN A 136 4.84 -11.70 0.79
C GLN A 136 3.36 -12.10 0.82
N GLU A 137 2.71 -12.03 1.99
CA GLU A 137 1.27 -12.31 2.15
C GLU A 137 0.38 -11.22 1.51
N GLU A 138 0.76 -9.94 1.63
CA GLU A 138 0.00 -8.81 1.09
C GLU A 138 0.26 -8.55 -0.41
N PHE A 139 1.52 -8.63 -0.86
CA PHE A 139 1.94 -8.26 -2.22
C PHE A 139 2.08 -9.47 -3.15
N LEU A 140 1.01 -10.26 -3.26
CA LEU A 140 0.94 -11.45 -4.11
C LEU A 140 1.26 -11.13 -5.58
N GLY A 141 2.41 -11.61 -6.07
CA GLY A 141 2.89 -11.42 -7.44
C GLY A 141 4.01 -10.39 -7.60
N VAL A 142 4.36 -9.64 -6.54
CA VAL A 142 5.55 -8.78 -6.53
C VAL A 142 6.79 -9.62 -6.17
N PRO A 143 7.85 -9.65 -6.99
CA PRO A 143 9.08 -10.35 -6.64
C PRO A 143 9.79 -9.69 -5.45
N ILE A 144 10.30 -10.52 -4.55
CA ILE A 144 11.13 -10.12 -3.40
C ILE A 144 12.53 -10.71 -3.61
N GLU A 145 13.51 -9.85 -3.90
CA GLU A 145 14.88 -10.27 -4.23
C GLU A 145 15.86 -10.01 -3.06
N PRO A 146 16.61 -11.03 -2.59
CA PRO A 146 17.65 -10.85 -1.59
C PRO A 146 18.89 -10.16 -2.18
N VAL A 147 19.32 -9.09 -1.54
CA VAL A 147 20.54 -8.32 -1.89
C VAL A 147 21.59 -8.52 -0.81
N LEU A 148 22.82 -8.89 -1.23
CA LEU A 148 23.93 -9.18 -0.33
C LEU A 148 24.17 -8.07 0.71
N ARG A 149 24.33 -8.43 1.99
CA ARG A 149 24.49 -7.48 3.12
C ARG A 149 25.56 -6.40 2.90
N LYS A 150 26.58 -6.68 2.09
CA LYS A 150 27.65 -5.73 1.72
C LYS A 150 27.16 -4.45 1.00
N TYR A 151 26.03 -4.52 0.29
CA TYR A 151 25.44 -3.36 -0.39
C TYR A 151 24.58 -2.49 0.54
N TRP A 152 24.17 -3.02 1.69
CA TRP A 152 23.39 -2.29 2.71
C TRP A 152 24.30 -1.52 3.68
N ASN A 153 25.32 -0.83 3.15
CA ASN A 153 26.30 -0.09 3.94
C ASN A 153 25.88 1.38 4.04
N GLU A 154 25.75 1.89 5.26
CA GLU A 154 25.30 3.26 5.58
C GLU A 154 26.24 4.34 5.06
N GLU A 155 27.56 4.15 5.18
CA GLU A 155 28.57 5.11 4.74
C GLU A 155 28.66 5.17 3.21
N ALA A 156 28.67 4.02 2.54
CA ALA A 156 28.60 3.96 1.09
C ALA A 156 27.26 4.52 0.56
N GLY A 157 26.15 4.25 1.25
CA GLY A 157 24.83 4.81 0.94
C GLY A 157 24.81 6.34 1.01
N LEU A 158 25.39 6.92 2.07
CA LEU A 158 25.51 8.37 2.21
C LEU A 158 26.39 8.99 1.10
N GLN A 159 27.47 8.33 0.70
CA GLN A 159 28.29 8.76 -0.45
C GLN A 159 27.48 8.75 -1.75
N PHE A 160 26.71 7.68 -2.03
CA PHE A 160 25.83 7.62 -3.20
C PHE A 160 24.76 8.70 -3.19
N ILE A 161 24.10 8.94 -2.05
CA ILE A 161 23.12 10.02 -1.89
C ILE A 161 23.80 11.37 -2.16
N THR A 162 24.98 11.61 -1.60
CA THR A 162 25.74 12.85 -1.82
C THR A 162 26.12 13.07 -3.29
N GLN A 163 26.45 12.00 -4.02
CA GLN A 163 26.87 12.06 -5.43
C GLN A 163 25.69 12.09 -6.43
N LEU A 164 24.56 11.45 -6.12
CA LEU A 164 23.44 11.25 -7.03
C LEU A 164 22.24 12.17 -6.76
N CYS A 165 22.13 12.76 -5.57
CA CYS A 165 21.15 13.81 -5.33
C CYS A 165 21.45 15.03 -6.20
N VAL A 166 20.45 15.44 -6.97
CA VAL A 166 20.48 16.67 -7.78
C VAL A 166 20.73 17.87 -6.87
N ASP A 167 21.52 18.83 -7.36
CA ASP A 167 21.68 20.13 -6.72
C ASP A 167 20.36 20.92 -6.76
N SER A 168 19.65 20.89 -5.63
CA SER A 168 18.40 21.60 -5.34
C SER A 168 18.46 22.18 -3.93
N ASP A 169 17.59 23.16 -3.62
CA ASP A 169 17.51 23.77 -2.27
C ASP A 169 17.31 22.70 -1.17
N ASP A 170 16.55 21.65 -1.46
CA ASP A 170 16.26 20.55 -0.52
C ASP A 170 17.46 19.63 -0.26
N ARG A 171 18.51 19.64 -1.10
CA ARG A 171 19.69 18.75 -0.98
C ARG A 171 20.34 18.85 0.39
N ALA A 172 20.44 20.06 0.94
CA ALA A 172 21.02 20.29 2.26
C ALA A 172 20.17 19.67 3.40
N ALA A 173 18.83 19.76 3.29
CA ALA A 173 17.91 19.17 4.25
C ALA A 173 17.91 17.62 4.19
N THR A 174 17.97 17.06 2.98
CA THR A 174 18.13 15.61 2.77
C THR A 174 19.44 15.11 3.37
N LEU A 175 20.57 15.77 3.07
CA LEU A 175 21.88 15.40 3.60
C LEU A 175 21.93 15.48 5.13
N LEU A 176 21.34 16.52 5.73
CA LEU A 176 21.23 16.64 7.18
C LEU A 176 20.43 15.45 7.77
N THR A 177 19.27 15.14 7.19
CA THR A 177 18.39 14.07 7.67
C THR A 177 19.09 12.71 7.62
N VAL A 178 19.75 12.38 6.51
CA VAL A 178 20.48 11.11 6.34
C VAL A 178 21.75 11.05 7.19
N SER A 179 22.41 12.18 7.48
CA SER A 179 23.65 12.22 8.27
C SER A 179 23.45 12.23 9.79
N SER A 180 22.22 12.43 10.29
CA SER A 180 21.89 12.73 11.70
C SER A 180 22.15 11.60 12.73
N LYS A 181 22.94 10.57 12.41
CA LYS A 181 23.35 9.51 13.35
C LYS A 181 24.84 9.55 13.72
N LYS A 182 25.46 10.75 13.71
CA LYS A 182 26.87 10.94 14.14
C LYS A 182 27.09 12.04 15.19
N ASP A 183 26.21 13.03 15.30
CA ASP A 183 26.39 14.16 16.22
C ASP A 183 25.27 14.26 17.27
N ILE A 184 25.27 13.34 18.22
CA ILE A 184 24.84 13.66 19.59
C ILE A 184 26.12 14.04 20.34
N PRO A 185 26.47 15.34 20.46
CA PRO A 185 27.53 15.75 21.36
C PRO A 185 27.13 15.36 22.78
N LEU A 186 27.81 14.37 23.34
CA LEU A 186 27.69 14.02 24.75
C LEU A 186 28.10 15.25 25.56
N LEU A 187 27.11 15.92 26.16
CA LEU A 187 27.36 16.98 27.13
C LEU A 187 28.12 16.36 28.30
N PRO A 188 29.31 16.88 28.67
CA PRO A 188 29.99 16.42 29.87
C PRO A 188 29.17 16.84 31.11
N CYS A 189 29.02 15.90 32.04
CA CYS A 189 28.46 16.14 33.37
C CYS A 189 29.38 16.99 34.25
#